data_AF-A0A534WYS4-F1
#
_entry.id   AF-A0A534WYS4-F1
#
_cell.length_a   1.000
_cell.length_b   1.000
_cell.length_c   1.000
_cell.angle_alpha   90.00
_cell.angle_beta   90.00
_cell.angle_gamma   90.00
#
_symmetry.space_group_name_H-M   'P 1'
#
loop_
_entity.id
_entity.type
_entity.pdbx_description
1 polymer ?
#
loop_
_entity_poly.entity_id
_entity_poly.type
_entity_poly.pdbx_seq_one_letter_code
_entity_poly.pdbx_strand_id
1 'polypeptide(L)'
;MKRRVDATLGGPEAARDVKLGRGGIREVEFFVQAQQLVHGGKDPRLRVRSTLGALGALAAAGYVEPALAAALAAAYRFLRDVEHKLQIVQERRTQRVPSDPDALLALARRLGFR
;
A
#
# COMPACT_ATOMS: atom_id res chain seq x y z
N MET A 1 0.16 6.55 -17.31
CA MET A 1 0.23 6.88 -15.87
C MET A 1 1.12 5.91 -15.09
N LYS A 2 0.88 4.59 -15.12
CA LYS A 2 1.70 3.58 -14.43
C LYS A 2 3.22 3.65 -14.72
N ARG A 3 3.63 3.79 -15.99
CA ARG A 3 5.06 3.95 -16.34
C ARG A 3 5.77 5.13 -15.66
N ARG A 4 5.05 6.22 -15.34
CA ARG A 4 5.63 7.37 -14.62
C ARG A 4 5.81 7.07 -13.13
N VAL A 5 4.89 6.30 -12.54
CA VAL A 5 5.02 5.81 -11.16
C VAL A 5 6.23 4.89 -11.09
N ASP A 6 6.28 3.87 -11.96
CA ASP A 6 7.37 2.89 -11.99
C ASP A 6 8.74 3.55 -12.23
N ALA A 7 8.82 4.59 -13.09
CA ALA A 7 10.06 5.30 -13.41
C ALA A 7 10.66 6.07 -12.21
N THR A 8 9.85 6.43 -11.21
CA THR A 8 10.31 7.08 -9.97
C THR A 8 10.78 6.10 -8.89
N LEU A 9 10.63 4.78 -9.11
CA LEU A 9 10.91 3.74 -8.09
C LEU A 9 12.29 3.10 -8.26
N GLY A 10 13.09 3.56 -9.22
CA GLY A 10 14.37 2.96 -9.60
C GLY A 10 15.53 3.46 -8.75
N GLY A 11 15.71 2.91 -7.57
CA GLY A 11 16.92 3.13 -6.75
C GLY A 11 16.91 2.32 -5.46
N PRO A 12 18.08 1.98 -4.88
CA PRO A 12 18.17 1.21 -3.64
C PRO A 12 17.49 1.92 -2.46
N GLU A 13 17.46 3.26 -2.45
CA GLU A 13 16.69 4.02 -1.46
C GLU A 13 15.18 3.93 -1.67
N ALA A 14 14.71 3.91 -2.93
CA ALA A 14 13.30 3.78 -3.25
C ALA A 14 12.76 2.39 -2.91
N ALA A 15 13.60 1.35 -2.97
CA ALA A 15 13.23 -0.01 -2.59
C ALA A 15 12.88 -0.15 -1.08
N ARG A 16 13.38 0.74 -0.22
CA ARG A 16 13.07 0.77 1.22
C ARG A 16 11.94 1.73 1.58
N ASP A 17 11.36 2.44 0.62
CA ASP A 17 10.22 3.31 0.87
C ASP A 17 8.92 2.49 0.83
N VAL A 18 8.22 2.39 1.96
CA VAL A 18 7.01 1.55 2.07
C VAL A 18 5.84 2.09 1.26
N LYS A 19 5.86 3.38 0.92
CA LYS A 19 4.79 4.04 0.18
C LYS A 19 5.08 4.11 -1.30
N LEU A 20 6.29 4.52 -1.64
CA LEU A 20 6.73 4.79 -3.00
C LEU A 20 7.35 3.57 -3.63
N GLY A 21 8.09 2.75 -2.88
CA GLY A 21 8.81 1.61 -3.42
C GLY A 21 7.94 0.62 -4.17
N ARG A 22 8.59 -0.22 -4.99
CA ARG A 22 7.90 -1.22 -5.79
C ARG A 22 7.07 -2.14 -4.90
N GLY A 23 5.78 -2.28 -5.22
CA GLY A 23 4.81 -3.03 -4.40
C GLY A 23 4.35 -2.30 -3.12
N GLY A 24 4.69 -1.03 -2.96
CA GLY A 24 4.32 -0.21 -1.82
C GLY A 24 2.86 0.25 -1.82
N ILE A 25 2.49 1.01 -0.79
CA ILE A 25 1.11 1.49 -0.53
C ILE A 25 0.50 2.15 -1.77
N ARG A 26 1.28 2.98 -2.47
CA ARG A 26 0.78 3.74 -3.63
C ARG A 26 0.43 2.85 -4.81
N GLU A 27 1.12 1.72 -5.01
CA GLU A 27 0.77 0.81 -6.09
C GLU A 27 -0.59 0.15 -5.86
N VAL A 28 -0.89 -0.22 -4.61
CA VAL A 28 -2.20 -0.77 -4.23
C VAL A 28 -3.30 0.28 -4.42
N GLU A 29 -3.07 1.51 -3.96
CA GLU A 29 -4.01 2.63 -4.15
C GLU A 29 -4.27 2.90 -5.63
N PHE A 30 -3.21 2.93 -6.44
CA PHE A 30 -3.30 3.13 -7.87
C PHE A 30 -4.10 2.01 -8.55
N PHE A 31 -3.85 0.74 -8.18
CA PHE A 31 -4.61 -0.40 -8.71
C PHE A 31 -6.10 -0.25 -8.43
N VAL A 32 -6.47 0.01 -7.17
CA VAL A 32 -7.88 0.18 -6.78
C VAL A 32 -8.53 1.36 -7.50
N GLN A 33 -7.87 2.52 -7.53
CA GLN A 33 -8.40 3.72 -8.19
C GLN A 33 -8.52 3.54 -9.70
N ALA A 34 -7.59 2.83 -10.35
CA ALA A 34 -7.69 2.51 -11.78
C ALA A 34 -8.94 1.67 -12.06
N GLN A 35 -9.23 0.66 -11.23
CA GLN A 35 -10.46 -0.14 -11.35
C GLN A 35 -11.72 0.71 -11.14
N GLN A 36 -11.70 1.62 -10.16
CA GLN A 36 -12.81 2.57 -9.94
C GLN A 36 -13.03 3.52 -11.11
N LEU A 37 -11.96 3.97 -11.79
CA LEU A 37 -12.09 4.82 -12.98
C LEU A 37 -12.69 4.06 -14.17
N VAL A 38 -12.33 2.79 -14.34
CA VAL A 38 -12.86 1.94 -15.44
C VAL A 38 -14.33 1.60 -15.20
N HIS A 39 -14.70 1.22 -13.98
CA HIS A 39 -16.02 0.64 -13.68
C HIS A 39 -16.97 1.58 -12.93
N GLY A 40 -16.46 2.53 -12.14
CA GLY A 40 -17.26 3.39 -11.25
C GLY A 40 -18.14 4.41 -11.94
N GLY A 41 -17.93 4.66 -13.25
CA GLY A 41 -18.89 5.39 -14.07
C GLY A 41 -20.23 4.67 -14.17
N LYS A 42 -20.19 3.35 -14.39
CA LYS A 42 -21.36 2.48 -14.61
C LYS A 42 -21.89 1.85 -13.33
N ASP A 43 -21.02 1.59 -12.34
CA ASP A 43 -21.39 1.05 -11.04
C ASP A 43 -21.12 2.05 -9.91
N PRO A 44 -22.15 2.79 -9.45
CA PRO A 44 -21.99 3.78 -8.38
C PRO A 44 -21.52 3.18 -7.04
N ARG A 45 -21.71 1.87 -6.81
CA ARG A 45 -21.26 1.19 -5.59
C ARG A 45 -19.74 1.19 -5.46
N LEU A 46 -19.03 1.36 -6.57
CA LEU A 46 -17.57 1.45 -6.58
C LEU A 46 -17.03 2.83 -6.20
N ARG A 47 -17.87 3.86 -6.01
CA ARG A 47 -17.45 5.23 -5.68
C ARG A 47 -17.12 5.40 -4.19
N VAL A 48 -16.46 4.41 -3.61
CA VAL A 48 -16.04 4.38 -2.21
C VAL A 48 -14.70 5.10 -2.07
N ARG A 49 -14.58 5.96 -1.05
CA ARG A 49 -13.35 6.75 -0.84
C ARG A 49 -12.19 5.95 -0.24
N SER A 50 -12.48 4.97 0.62
CA SER A 50 -11.43 4.18 1.28
C SER A 50 -10.89 3.10 0.33
N THR A 51 -9.57 2.95 0.26
CA THR A 51 -8.91 1.94 -0.59
C THR A 51 -9.41 0.53 -0.28
N LEU A 52 -9.46 0.15 1.00
CA LEU A 52 -9.94 -1.18 1.41
C LEU A 52 -11.44 -1.37 1.14
N GLY A 53 -12.25 -0.33 1.32
CA GLY A 53 -13.69 -0.41 1.05
C GLY A 53 -13.98 -0.53 -0.44
N ALA A 54 -13.27 0.25 -1.27
CA ALA A 54 -13.33 0.14 -2.72
C ALA A 54 -12.86 -1.23 -3.22
N LEU A 55 -11.76 -1.77 -2.66
CA LEU A 55 -11.28 -3.11 -3.00
C LEU A 55 -12.30 -4.19 -2.63
N GLY A 56 -12.96 -4.08 -1.48
CA GLY A 56 -14.05 -4.98 -1.10
C GLY A 56 -15.25 -4.88 -2.04
N ALA A 57 -15.66 -3.67 -2.42
CA ALA A 57 -16.76 -3.46 -3.38
C ALA A 57 -16.43 -4.01 -4.78
N LEU A 58 -15.19 -3.83 -5.24
CA LEU A 58 -14.70 -4.39 -6.50
C LEU A 58 -14.74 -5.92 -6.51
N ALA A 59 -14.36 -6.56 -5.40
CA ALA A 59 -14.44 -8.02 -5.26
C ALA A 59 -15.89 -8.51 -5.22
N ALA A 60 -16.75 -7.86 -4.44
CA ALA A 60 -18.16 -8.21 -4.32
C ALA A 60 -18.92 -8.05 -5.66
N ALA A 61 -18.51 -7.12 -6.50
CA ALA A 61 -19.07 -6.92 -7.84
C ALA A 61 -18.43 -7.80 -8.93
N GLY A 62 -17.42 -8.61 -8.58
CA GLY A 62 -16.75 -9.53 -9.50
C GLY A 62 -15.72 -8.89 -10.44
N TYR A 63 -15.35 -7.62 -10.22
CA TYR A 63 -14.32 -6.93 -11.02
C TYR A 63 -12.89 -7.31 -10.62
N VAL A 64 -12.70 -7.75 -9.38
CA VAL A 64 -11.42 -8.24 -8.86
C VAL A 64 -11.65 -9.60 -8.23
N GLU A 65 -10.75 -10.54 -8.49
CA GLU A 65 -10.84 -11.88 -7.93
C GLU A 65 -10.72 -11.84 -6.39
N PRO A 66 -11.57 -12.56 -5.63
CA PRO A 66 -11.60 -12.48 -4.17
C PRO A 66 -10.27 -12.78 -3.47
N ALA A 67 -9.49 -13.77 -3.92
CA ALA A 67 -8.20 -14.09 -3.34
C ALA A 67 -7.16 -12.98 -3.58
N LEU A 68 -7.15 -12.38 -4.78
CA LEU A 68 -6.33 -11.20 -5.07
C LEU A 68 -6.71 -10.01 -4.20
N ALA A 69 -8.01 -9.75 -4.02
CA ALA A 69 -8.49 -8.69 -3.14
C ALA A 69 -8.09 -8.93 -1.68
N ALA A 70 -8.17 -10.18 -1.20
CA ALA A 70 -7.72 -10.55 0.14
C ALA A 70 -6.20 -10.35 0.31
N ALA A 71 -5.40 -10.79 -0.67
CA ALA A 71 -3.95 -10.62 -0.65
C ALA A 71 -3.54 -9.13 -0.65
N LEU A 72 -4.14 -8.32 -1.52
CA LEU A 72 -3.91 -6.87 -1.57
C LEU A 72 -4.35 -6.18 -0.27
N ALA A 73 -5.47 -6.58 0.32
CA ALA A 73 -5.94 -6.02 1.58
C ALA A 73 -4.99 -6.36 2.75
N ALA A 74 -4.48 -7.59 2.80
CA ALA A 74 -3.49 -7.99 3.80
C ALA A 74 -2.17 -7.22 3.64
N ALA A 75 -1.65 -7.15 2.41
CA ALA A 75 -0.43 -6.38 2.10
C ALA A 75 -0.60 -4.90 2.44
N TYR A 76 -1.73 -4.29 2.07
CA TYR A 76 -2.01 -2.88 2.37
C TYR A 76 -2.05 -2.62 3.88
N ARG A 77 -2.74 -3.45 4.66
CA ARG A 77 -2.79 -3.31 6.13
C ARG A 77 -1.40 -3.42 6.74
N PHE A 78 -0.61 -4.40 6.31
CA PHE A 78 0.76 -4.56 6.77
C PHE A 78 1.60 -3.31 6.47
N LEU A 79 1.60 -2.85 5.22
CA LEU A 79 2.37 -1.67 4.81
C LEU A 79 1.93 -0.40 5.58
N ARG A 80 0.62 -0.24 5.84
CA ARG A 80 0.10 0.87 6.67
C ARG A 80 0.57 0.78 8.12
N ASP A 81 0.62 -0.41 8.71
CA ASP A 81 1.16 -0.57 10.07
C ASP A 81 2.65 -0.22 10.11
N VAL A 82 3.43 -0.70 9.15
CA VAL A 82 4.85 -0.30 9.01
C VAL A 82 4.99 1.22 8.87
N GLU A 83 4.22 1.86 7.98
CA GLU A 83 4.22 3.32 7.81
C GLU A 83 3.91 4.04 9.13
N HIS A 84 2.88 3.61 9.86
CA HIS A 84 2.51 4.22 11.13
C HIS A 84 3.59 4.05 12.20
N LYS A 85 4.20 2.86 12.33
CA LYS A 85 5.29 2.64 13.31
C LYS A 85 6.53 3.47 12.97
N LEU A 86 6.88 3.59 11.69
CA LEU A 86 7.98 4.43 11.23
C LEU A 86 7.76 5.90 11.59
N GLN A 87 6.54 6.42 11.38
CA GLN A 87 6.18 7.80 11.68
C GLN A 87 6.20 8.13 13.19
N ILE A 88 5.78 7.18 14.04
CA ILE A 88 5.80 7.35 15.50
C ILE A 88 7.25 7.46 16.01
N VAL A 89 8.16 6.64 15.50
CA VAL A 89 9.54 6.56 16.04
C VAL A 89 10.39 7.77 15.66
N GLN A 90 10.20 8.33 14.48
CA GLN A 90 11.07 9.42 14.01
C GLN A 90 10.51 10.83 14.30
N GLU A 91 9.31 10.95 14.89
CA GLU A 91 8.56 12.22 15.06
C GLU A 91 8.53 13.08 13.78
N ARG A 92 8.70 12.42 12.64
CA ARG A 92 8.90 12.98 11.31
C ARG A 92 8.15 12.12 10.34
N ARG A 93 7.72 12.72 9.24
CA ARG A 93 6.99 12.08 8.15
C ARG A 93 7.93 11.20 7.29
N THR A 94 8.63 10.26 7.92
CA THR A 94 9.48 9.29 7.24
C THR A 94 8.62 8.15 6.69
N GLN A 95 9.00 7.65 5.52
CA GLN A 95 8.38 6.48 4.88
C GLN A 95 9.44 5.42 4.53
N ARG A 96 10.69 5.65 4.94
CA ARG A 96 11.82 4.78 4.64
C ARG A 96 12.09 3.83 5.80
N VAL A 97 12.14 2.54 5.49
CA VAL A 97 12.62 1.51 6.41
C VAL A 97 14.10 1.76 6.71
N PRO A 98 14.52 1.79 7.99
CA PRO A 98 15.90 2.06 8.35
C PRO A 98 16.86 1.00 7.75
N SER A 99 18.06 1.44 7.39
CA SER A 99 19.17 0.57 7.00
C SER A 99 20.02 0.11 8.17
N ASP A 100 20.02 0.89 9.25
CA ASP A 100 20.68 0.54 10.50
C ASP A 100 20.08 -0.73 11.13
N PRO A 101 20.89 -1.76 11.45
CA PRO A 101 20.39 -3.03 11.99
C PRO A 101 19.63 -2.88 13.32
N ASP A 102 20.07 -2.00 14.21
CA ASP A 102 19.43 -1.82 15.52
C ASP A 102 18.06 -1.15 15.37
N ALA A 103 17.98 -0.11 14.54
CA ALA A 103 16.71 0.52 14.19
C ALA A 103 15.76 -0.44 13.47
N LEU A 104 16.27 -1.31 12.59
CA LEU A 104 15.47 -2.33 11.91
C LEU A 104 14.93 -3.38 12.88
N LEU A 105 15.77 -3.86 13.81
CA LEU A 105 15.33 -4.79 14.86
C LEU A 105 14.29 -4.16 15.78
N ALA A 106 14.48 -2.89 16.14
CA ALA A 106 13.51 -2.15 16.95
C ALA A 106 12.18 -1.94 16.21
N LEU A 107 12.19 -1.79 14.88
CA LEU A 107 10.98 -1.76 14.07
C LEU A 107 10.31 -3.14 14.02
N ALA A 108 11.08 -4.21 13.77
CA ALA A 108 10.58 -5.58 13.73
C ALA A 108 9.87 -5.97 15.03
N ARG A 109 10.47 -5.65 16.18
CA ARG A 109 9.86 -5.87 17.51
C ARG A 109 8.55 -5.11 17.70
N ARG A 110 8.47 -3.86 17.23
CA ARG A 110 7.23 -3.05 17.29
C ARG A 110 6.11 -3.58 16.38
N LEU A 111 6.48 -4.30 15.31
CA LEU A 111 5.57 -4.99 14.41
C LEU A 111 5.19 -6.40 14.93
N GLY A 112 5.73 -6.83 16.08
CA GLY A 112 5.43 -8.11 16.70
C GLY A 112 6.26 -9.29 16.18
N PHE A 113 7.28 -9.05 15.35
CA PHE A 113 8.23 -10.09 14.96
C PHE A 113 9.20 -10.39 16.11
N ARG A 114 9.57 -11.67 16.27
CA ARG A 114 10.47 -12.17 17.32
C ARG A 114 11.76 -12.68 16.71
#